data_AF-A0AA92WJ64-F1
#
_entry.id   AF-A0AA92WJ64-F1
#
_cell.length_a   1.000
_cell.length_b   1.000
_cell.length_c   1.000
_cell.angle_alpha   90.00
_cell.angle_beta   90.00
_cell.angle_gamma   90.00
#
_symmetry.space_group_name_H-M   'P 1'
#
loop_
_entity.id
_entity.type
_entity.pdbx_description
1 polymer ?
#
loop_
_entity_poly.entity_id
_entity_poly.type
_entity_poly.pdbx_seq_one_letter_code
_entity_poly.pdbx_strand_id
1 'polypeptide(L)'
;MHNIKVRYHIVGKQEELQEIYDLYQTFIQKERPAMEEDEADDWEGNIILALGVDYGTCNLCGNIKKCELSEGFLYIEAEELALITDFRVLLKNRFKDLEIYFATEDPENETYVTNDADGKHFHDLPDDHFIAPLDY
;
A
#
# COMPACT_ATOMS: atom_id res chain seq x y z
N MET A 1 14.03 -5.98 13.52
CA MET A 1 12.88 -5.68 12.65
C MET A 1 13.46 -5.48 11.28
N HIS A 2 13.01 -6.28 10.34
CA HIS A 2 13.40 -6.22 8.94
C HIS A 2 12.24 -5.70 8.12
N ASN A 3 12.52 -5.30 6.88
CA ASN A 3 11.48 -4.91 5.95
C ASN A 3 10.90 -6.18 5.30
N ILE A 4 9.59 -6.20 5.18
CA ILE A 4 8.88 -7.08 4.28
C ILE A 4 8.57 -6.32 2.99
N LYS A 5 8.47 -7.04 1.88
CA LYS A 5 7.94 -6.47 0.64
C LYS A 5 6.43 -6.61 0.66
N VAL A 6 5.72 -5.53 0.36
CA VAL A 6 4.26 -5.53 0.26
C VAL A 6 3.86 -5.02 -1.12
N ARG A 7 2.98 -5.76 -1.78
CA ARG A 7 2.39 -5.39 -3.07
C ARG A 7 0.91 -5.19 -2.87
N TYR A 8 0.39 -4.05 -3.26
CA TYR A 8 -1.04 -3.76 -3.25
C TYR A 8 -1.59 -3.74 -4.68
N HIS A 9 -2.77 -4.32 -4.86
CA HIS A 9 -3.60 -4.19 -6.04
C HIS A 9 -4.92 -3.55 -5.60
N ILE A 10 -5.08 -2.26 -5.87
CA ILE A 10 -6.20 -1.44 -5.39
C ILE A 10 -7.16 -1.23 -6.54
N VAL A 11 -8.36 -1.79 -6.44
CA VAL A 11 -9.44 -1.65 -7.43
C VAL A 11 -10.43 -0.61 -6.94
N GLY A 12 -10.87 0.28 -7.82
CA GLY A 12 -11.75 1.39 -7.44
C GLY A 12 -12.17 2.28 -8.60
N LYS A 13 -12.80 3.41 -8.28
CA LYS A 13 -13.15 4.42 -9.28
C LYS A 13 -11.88 5.08 -9.81
N GLN A 14 -11.80 5.29 -11.12
CA GLN A 14 -10.61 5.88 -11.75
C GLN A 14 -10.20 7.22 -11.14
N GLU A 15 -11.16 8.06 -10.74
CA GLU A 15 -10.90 9.36 -10.12
C GLU A 15 -10.23 9.22 -8.74
N GLU A 16 -10.65 8.26 -7.93
CA GLU A 16 -10.08 8.00 -6.59
C GLU A 16 -8.67 7.41 -6.73
N LEU A 17 -8.47 6.51 -7.69
CA LEU A 17 -7.16 5.93 -7.99
C LEU A 17 -6.18 6.98 -8.54
N GLN A 18 -6.66 7.88 -9.41
CA GLN A 18 -5.88 8.99 -9.95
C GLN A 18 -5.46 9.96 -8.83
N GLU A 19 -6.36 10.28 -7.89
CA GLU A 19 -6.03 11.14 -6.74
C GLU A 19 -4.86 10.57 -5.92
N ILE A 20 -4.89 9.27 -5.62
CA ILE A 20 -3.81 8.60 -4.88
C ILE A 20 -2.50 8.61 -5.67
N TYR A 21 -2.57 8.29 -6.98
CA TYR A 21 -1.40 8.26 -7.85
C TYR A 21 -0.76 9.63 -8.02
N ASP A 22 -1.55 10.67 -8.28
CA ASP A 22 -1.07 12.04 -8.47
C ASP A 22 -0.38 12.56 -7.20
N LEU A 23 -0.95 12.27 -6.02
CA LEU A 23 -0.31 12.62 -4.75
C LEU A 23 1.08 11.98 -4.64
N TYR A 24 1.18 10.66 -4.86
CA TYR A 24 2.48 9.98 -4.87
C TYR A 24 3.47 10.62 -5.85
N GLN A 25 3.03 10.94 -7.07
CA GLN A 25 3.88 11.60 -8.07
C GLN A 25 4.40 12.95 -7.59
N THR A 26 3.55 13.80 -6.98
CA THR A 26 4.00 15.11 -6.49
C THR A 26 5.11 15.02 -5.44
N PHE A 27 5.07 14.01 -4.57
CA PHE A 27 6.12 13.78 -3.58
C PHE A 27 7.40 13.24 -4.22
N ILE A 28 7.31 12.22 -5.07
CA ILE A 28 8.51 11.60 -5.65
C ILE A 28 9.23 12.52 -6.66
N GLN A 29 8.47 13.41 -7.31
CA GLN A 29 8.99 14.46 -8.18
C GLN A 29 9.45 15.71 -7.39
N LYS A 30 9.29 15.70 -6.06
CA LYS A 30 9.63 16.79 -5.14
C LYS A 30 8.92 18.11 -5.44
N GLU A 31 7.76 18.04 -6.09
CA GLU A 31 6.86 19.19 -6.28
C GLU A 31 6.14 19.56 -4.98
N ARG A 32 6.04 18.58 -4.07
CA ARG A 32 5.53 18.73 -2.72
C ARG A 32 6.56 18.16 -1.72
N PRO A 33 6.87 18.87 -0.62
CA PRO A 33 7.72 18.32 0.43
C PRO A 33 6.98 17.21 1.20
N ALA A 34 7.72 16.32 1.86
CA ALA A 34 7.16 15.38 2.82
C ALA A 34 6.25 16.09 3.84
N MET A 35 5.21 15.39 4.29
CA MET A 35 4.16 15.94 5.14
C MET A 35 4.58 16.07 6.60
N GLU A 36 5.59 15.30 7.01
CA GLU A 36 6.21 15.38 8.33
C GLU A 36 7.71 15.68 8.23
N GLU A 37 8.26 16.28 9.28
CA GLU A 37 9.71 16.53 9.38
C GLU A 37 10.46 15.20 9.45
N ASP A 38 11.62 15.12 8.81
CA ASP A 38 12.51 13.95 8.74
C ASP A 38 11.96 12.70 8.02
N GLU A 39 10.73 12.74 7.51
CA GLU A 39 10.17 11.66 6.68
C GLU A 39 10.62 11.72 5.22
N ALA A 40 10.68 10.55 4.59
CA ALA A 40 11.10 10.42 3.21
C ALA A 40 10.00 10.83 2.22
N ASP A 41 10.39 11.28 1.02
CA ASP A 41 9.44 11.60 -0.06
C ASP A 41 8.57 10.38 -0.45
N ASP A 42 9.12 9.17 -0.30
CA ASP A 42 8.44 7.90 -0.62
C ASP A 42 7.68 7.30 0.57
N TRP A 43 7.62 7.96 1.74
CA TRP A 43 6.84 7.48 2.87
C TRP A 43 5.34 7.46 2.55
N GLU A 44 4.68 6.33 2.84
CA GLU A 44 3.26 6.12 2.53
C GLU A 44 2.32 7.09 3.27
N GLY A 45 2.75 7.58 4.45
CA GLY A 45 1.98 8.54 5.24
C GLY A 45 1.81 9.90 4.58
N ASN A 46 2.70 10.26 3.65
CA ASN A 46 2.56 11.47 2.84
C ASN A 46 1.23 11.49 2.08
N ILE A 47 0.83 10.35 1.52
CA ILE A 47 -0.42 10.20 0.78
C ILE A 47 -1.61 10.37 1.74
N ILE A 48 -1.60 9.66 2.87
CA ILE A 48 -2.68 9.68 3.86
C ILE A 48 -2.94 11.10 4.38
N LEU A 49 -1.87 11.79 4.80
CA LEU A 49 -1.97 13.16 5.31
C LEU A 49 -2.40 14.13 4.21
N ALA A 50 -1.93 13.96 2.97
CA ALA A 50 -2.34 14.80 1.85
C ALA A 50 -3.80 14.63 1.44
N LEU A 51 -4.38 13.44 1.66
CA LEU A 51 -5.81 13.17 1.53
C LEU A 51 -6.66 13.76 2.67
N GLY A 52 -6.02 14.41 3.66
CA GLY A 52 -6.67 14.99 4.83
C GLY A 52 -7.10 13.94 5.86
N VAL A 53 -6.50 12.75 5.84
CA VAL A 53 -6.79 11.66 6.78
C VAL A 53 -5.83 11.78 7.98
N ASP A 54 -6.40 11.84 9.18
CA ASP A 54 -5.63 11.67 10.41
C ASP A 54 -5.36 10.18 10.64
N TYR A 55 -4.10 9.82 10.82
CA TYR A 55 -3.68 8.44 11.09
C TYR A 55 -3.61 8.12 12.58
N GLY A 56 -3.63 9.10 13.49
CA GLY A 56 -3.67 8.89 14.93
C GLY A 56 -2.56 7.95 15.45
N THR A 57 -2.94 6.74 15.88
CA THR A 57 -2.01 5.70 16.35
C THR A 57 -1.82 4.55 15.36
N CYS A 58 -2.29 4.72 14.11
CA CYS A 58 -2.10 3.74 13.05
C CYS A 58 -0.62 3.58 12.69
N ASN A 59 -0.25 2.37 12.32
CA ASN A 59 1.09 2.03 11.89
C ASN A 59 1.30 2.48 10.43
N LEU A 60 2.20 3.45 10.20
CA LEU A 60 2.63 3.90 8.87
C LEU A 60 4.14 3.88 8.80
N CYS A 61 4.71 2.69 8.59
CA CYS A 61 6.16 2.49 8.52
C CYS A 61 6.60 1.95 7.15
N GLY A 62 5.79 2.25 6.11
CA GLY A 62 6.04 1.84 4.74
C GLY A 62 6.68 2.92 3.88
N ASN A 63 7.58 2.50 2.99
CA ASN A 63 8.14 3.34 1.92
C ASN A 63 7.76 2.75 0.55
N ILE A 64 7.03 3.52 -0.25
CA ILE A 64 6.53 3.13 -1.56
C ILE A 64 7.65 3.18 -2.61
N LYS A 65 8.03 2.00 -3.12
CA LYS A 65 9.08 1.83 -4.12
C LYS A 65 8.56 1.90 -5.55
N LYS A 66 7.28 1.59 -5.77
CA LYS A 66 6.64 1.64 -7.09
C LYS A 66 5.16 2.00 -6.96
N CYS A 67 4.65 2.81 -7.88
CA CYS A 67 3.24 3.15 -7.99
C CYS A 67 2.86 3.26 -9.47
N GLU A 68 1.96 2.41 -9.94
CA GLU A 68 1.55 2.31 -11.35
C GLU A 68 0.03 2.35 -11.47
N LEU A 69 -0.48 3.39 -12.14
CA LEU A 69 -1.90 3.54 -12.42
C LEU A 69 -2.27 2.85 -13.72
N SER A 70 -3.39 2.14 -13.71
CA SER A 70 -4.02 1.53 -14.89
C SER A 70 -5.53 1.80 -14.88
N GLU A 71 -6.22 1.41 -15.94
CA GLU A 71 -7.69 1.53 -15.99
C GLU A 71 -8.32 0.61 -14.94
N GLY A 72 -9.01 1.21 -13.97
CA GLY A 72 -9.74 0.50 -12.91
C GLY A 72 -8.90 -0.05 -11.76
N PHE A 73 -7.57 0.07 -11.79
CA PHE A 73 -6.73 -0.31 -10.64
C PHE A 73 -5.43 0.49 -10.51
N LEU A 74 -4.90 0.53 -9.29
CA LEU A 74 -3.61 1.08 -8.92
C LEU A 74 -2.75 -0.03 -8.30
N TYR A 75 -1.54 -0.21 -8.82
CA TYR A 75 -0.55 -1.11 -8.24
C TYR A 75 0.46 -0.32 -7.42
N ILE A 76 0.73 -0.76 -6.19
CA ILE A 76 1.75 -0.18 -5.31
C ILE A 76 2.68 -1.30 -4.84
N GLU A 77 3.98 -1.04 -4.86
CA GLU A 77 4.98 -1.86 -4.18
C GLU A 77 5.64 -1.01 -3.09
N ALA A 78 5.70 -1.55 -1.88
CA ALA A 78 6.28 -0.89 -0.72
C ALA A 78 7.20 -1.84 0.07
N GLU A 79 8.13 -1.24 0.80
CA GLU A 79 8.85 -1.91 1.89
C GLU A 79 8.22 -1.47 3.20
N GLU A 80 7.80 -2.42 4.03
CA GLU A 80 7.11 -2.14 5.29
C GLU A 80 7.81 -2.83 6.45
N LEU A 81 7.88 -2.17 7.60
CA LEU A 81 8.67 -2.67 8.72
C LEU A 81 7.92 -3.78 9.47
N ALA A 82 8.46 -5.01 9.38
CA ALA A 82 8.03 -6.25 10.03
C ALA A 82 6.63 -6.81 9.67
N LEU A 83 5.64 -5.98 9.35
CA LEU A 83 4.27 -6.40 9.07
C LEU A 83 3.53 -5.38 8.21
N ILE A 84 2.43 -5.82 7.60
CA ILE A 84 1.61 -4.96 6.75
C ILE A 84 1.05 -3.77 7.53
N THR A 85 1.18 -2.56 6.99
CA THR A 85 0.82 -1.31 7.66
C THR A 85 -0.68 -1.03 7.58
N ASP A 86 -1.11 -0.02 8.34
CA ASP A 86 -2.49 0.47 8.32
C ASP A 86 -2.80 1.34 7.08
N PHE A 87 -1.84 1.52 6.17
CA PHE A 87 -1.99 2.32 4.95
C PHE A 87 -3.25 1.92 4.16
N ARG A 88 -3.44 0.62 3.90
CA ARG A 88 -4.65 0.10 3.22
C ARG A 88 -5.94 0.40 4.00
N VAL A 89 -5.89 0.36 5.33
CA VAL A 89 -7.06 0.57 6.19
C VAL A 89 -7.48 2.04 6.12
N LEU A 90 -6.50 2.94 6.15
CA LEU A 90 -6.69 4.39 6.06
C LEU A 90 -7.20 4.79 4.67
N LEU A 91 -6.65 4.21 3.59
CA LEU A 91 -7.17 4.42 2.23
C LEU A 91 -8.63 3.96 2.11
N LYS A 92 -8.96 2.76 2.58
CA LYS A 92 -10.34 2.24 2.58
C LYS A 92 -11.28 3.08 3.47
N ASN A 93 -10.74 3.74 4.49
CA ASN A 93 -11.50 4.67 5.30
C ASN A 93 -11.85 5.96 4.56
N ARG A 94 -10.95 6.47 3.72
CA ARG A 94 -11.16 7.65 2.87
C ARG A 94 -12.03 7.36 1.66
N PHE A 95 -11.86 6.19 1.05
CA PHE A 95 -12.53 5.74 -0.16
C PHE A 95 -13.20 4.39 0.10
N LYS A 96 -14.48 4.42 0.47
CA LYS A 96 -15.21 3.24 0.98
C LYS A 96 -15.44 2.15 -0.06
N ASP A 97 -15.38 2.51 -1.35
CA ASP A 97 -15.62 1.60 -2.46
C ASP A 97 -14.34 0.93 -2.97
N LEU A 98 -13.16 1.22 -2.37
CA LEU A 98 -11.93 0.53 -2.74
C LEU A 98 -11.94 -0.93 -2.28
N GLU A 99 -11.62 -1.81 -3.23
CA GLU A 99 -11.22 -3.17 -2.95
C GLU A 99 -9.70 -3.24 -2.98
N ILE A 100 -9.09 -3.56 -1.83
CA ILE A 100 -7.63 -3.57 -1.69
C ILE A 100 -7.17 -5.00 -1.47
N TYR A 101 -6.46 -5.52 -2.45
CA TYR A 101 -5.75 -6.79 -2.36
C TYR A 101 -4.29 -6.54 -2.03
N PHE A 102 -3.67 -7.40 -1.24
CA PHE A 102 -2.25 -7.33 -0.91
C PHE A 102 -1.57 -8.68 -1.00
N ALA A 103 -0.27 -8.65 -1.23
CA ALA A 103 0.63 -9.78 -1.06
C ALA A 103 1.90 -9.33 -0.34
N THR A 104 2.26 -10.04 0.73
CA THR A 104 3.50 -9.81 1.48
C THR A 104 4.52 -10.89 1.18
N GLU A 105 5.78 -10.52 1.13
CA GLU A 105 6.93 -11.42 1.07
C GLU A 105 7.86 -11.06 2.23
N ASP A 106 7.99 -12.00 3.18
CA ASP A 106 8.94 -11.93 4.27
C ASP A 106 10.17 -12.77 3.93
N PRO A 107 11.31 -12.15 3.58
CA PRO A 107 12.51 -12.87 3.17
C PRO A 107 13.24 -13.55 4.33
N GLU A 108 13.07 -13.09 5.58
CA GLU A 108 13.74 -13.72 6.73
C GLU A 108 13.03 -15.01 7.17
N ASN A 109 11.70 -15.04 7.04
CA ASN A 109 10.87 -16.18 7.42
C ASN A 109 10.40 -17.03 6.23
N GLU A 110 10.82 -16.67 5.00
CA GLU A 110 10.38 -17.30 3.74
C GLU A 110 8.84 -17.43 3.66
N THR A 111 8.13 -16.42 4.15
CA THR A 111 6.68 -16.46 4.33
C THR A 111 5.99 -15.51 3.35
N TYR A 112 4.98 -16.04 2.65
CA TYR A 112 4.16 -15.30 1.69
C TYR A 112 2.72 -15.28 2.16
N VAL A 113 2.10 -14.10 2.25
CA VAL A 113 0.72 -13.95 2.72
C VAL A 113 -0.06 -13.06 1.76
N THR A 114 -1.29 -13.44 1.39
CA THR A 114 -2.15 -12.61 0.53
C THR A 114 -3.61 -12.72 0.93
N ASN A 115 -4.40 -11.68 0.69
CA ASN A 115 -5.87 -11.77 0.78
C ASN A 115 -6.54 -12.10 -0.58
N ASP A 116 -5.75 -12.29 -1.65
CA ASP A 116 -6.23 -12.70 -2.98
C ASP A 116 -6.48 -14.21 -3.04
N ALA A 117 -7.51 -14.66 -2.31
CA ALA A 117 -7.84 -16.09 -2.16
C ALA A 117 -8.13 -16.81 -3.49
N ASP A 118 -8.57 -16.08 -4.52
CA ASP A 118 -8.85 -16.62 -5.84
C ASP A 118 -7.61 -16.60 -6.77
N GLY A 119 -6.49 -16.00 -6.34
CA GLY A 119 -5.28 -15.85 -7.14
C GLY A 119 -5.47 -15.00 -8.40
N LYS A 120 -6.37 -14.00 -8.37
CA LYS A 120 -6.73 -13.18 -9.53
C LYS A 120 -5.73 -12.08 -9.83
N HIS A 121 -4.99 -11.62 -8.85
CA HIS A 121 -4.15 -10.42 -8.91
C HIS A 121 -2.66 -10.73 -8.74
N PHE A 122 -2.30 -11.72 -7.90
CA PHE A 122 -0.91 -12.07 -7.63
C PHE A 122 -0.56 -13.48 -8.14
N HIS A 123 -0.27 -13.59 -9.44
CA HIS A 123 -0.09 -14.88 -10.12
C HIS A 123 1.32 -15.49 -9.94
N ASP A 124 2.24 -14.72 -9.38
CA ASP A 124 3.64 -15.09 -9.19
C ASP A 124 3.95 -15.53 -7.76
N LEU A 125 2.94 -15.62 -6.90
CA LEU A 125 3.11 -16.14 -5.54
C LEU A 125 3.45 -17.63 -5.54
N PRO A 126 4.30 -18.10 -4.62
CA PRO A 126 4.55 -19.52 -4.42
C PRO A 126 3.28 -20.32 -4.09
N ASP A 127 3.22 -21.59 -4.47
CA ASP A 127 2.05 -22.46 -4.23
C ASP A 127 1.73 -22.64 -2.73
N ASP A 128 2.71 -22.43 -1.85
CA ASP A 128 2.60 -22.58 -0.39
C ASP A 128 2.35 -21.25 0.36
N HIS A 129 1.92 -20.21 -0.34
CA HIS A 129 1.49 -18.96 0.30
C HIS A 129 0.28 -19.17 1.21
N PHE A 130 0.16 -18.30 2.22
CA PHE A 130 -0.96 -18.28 3.15
C PHE A 130 -2.03 -17.28 2.70
N ILE A 131 -3.29 -17.68 2.82
CA ILE A 131 -4.41 -16.75 2.68
C ILE A 131 -4.62 -16.04 4.01
N ALA A 132 -4.53 -14.71 3.97
CA ALA A 132 -4.79 -13.86 5.11
C ALA A 132 -6.24 -14.06 5.60
N PRO A 133 -6.47 -14.14 6.92
CA PRO A 133 -7.83 -14.14 7.45
C PRO A 133 -8.56 -12.85 7.08
N LEU A 134 -9.90 -12.88 7.04
CA LEU A 134 -10.72 -11.73 6.61
C LEU A 134 -10.53 -10.46 7.46
N ASP A 135 -10.11 -10.62 8.72
CA ASP A 135 -9.87 -9.54 9.68
C ASP A 135 -8.39 -9.09 9.73
N TYR A 136 -7.56 -9.59 8.82
CA TYR A 136 -6.13 -9.28 8.75
C TYR A 136 -5.86 -7.86 8.28
#